data_AF-A0A172YHA1-F1
#
_entry.id   AF-A0A172YHA1-F1
#
_cell.length_a   1.000
_cell.length_b   1.000
_cell.length_c   1.000
_cell.angle_alpha   90.00
_cell.angle_beta   90.00
_cell.angle_gamma   90.00
#
_symmetry.space_group_name_H-M   'P 1'
#
loop_
_entity.id
_entity.type
_entity.pdbx_description
1 polymer ?
#
loop_
_entity_poly.entity_id
_entity_poly.type
_entity_poly.pdbx_seq_one_letter_code
_entity_poly.pdbx_strand_id
1 'polypeptide(L)'
;MYKRLAFAATFSVCLATPAFADQLIDEYFSSMQFVVDTANQLGEPCVDSLAGDSGESTPQCRSFEQAYAIVLDESDRLNQGMRDAQRGLPANDPRLAKLQADTDRLNGYMDEYHRYLGD
;
A
#
# COMPACT_ATOMS: atom_id res chain seq x y z
N MET A 1 8.06 5.52 -15.14
CA MET A 1 7.38 6.23 -14.03
C MET A 1 6.32 5.30 -13.45
N TYR A 2 6.62 4.60 -12.37
CA TYR A 2 5.66 3.76 -11.65
C TYR A 2 4.89 4.59 -10.62
N LYS A 3 3.64 4.19 -10.35
CA LYS A 3 2.77 4.86 -9.36
C LYS A 3 3.22 4.44 -7.95
N ARG A 4 3.55 5.41 -7.10
CA ARG A 4 3.89 5.18 -5.69
C ARG A 4 2.62 5.21 -4.85
N LEU A 5 2.54 4.34 -3.85
CA LEU A 5 1.51 4.47 -2.84
C LEU A 5 1.75 5.75 -2.04
N ALA A 6 0.74 6.62 -2.01
CA ALA A 6 0.72 7.82 -1.20
C ALA A 6 -0.64 7.91 -0.51
N PHE A 7 -0.64 7.84 0.81
CA PHE A 7 -1.84 8.06 1.62
C PHE A 7 -2.05 9.58 1.78
N ALA A 8 -2.98 10.15 1.02
CA ALA A 8 -3.37 11.55 1.17
C ALA A 8 -4.26 11.70 2.42
N ALA A 9 -3.65 12.00 3.55
CA ALA A 9 -4.37 12.33 4.78
C ALA A 9 -4.82 13.79 4.76
N THR A 10 -5.96 14.08 4.13
CA THR A 10 -6.81 15.25 4.48
C THR A 10 -8.10 15.21 3.68
N PHE A 11 -9.25 15.08 4.35
CA PHE A 11 -10.45 15.84 4.02
C PHE A 11 -11.46 15.84 5.19
N SER A 12 -12.07 17.00 5.40
CA SER A 12 -12.95 17.36 6.52
C SER A 12 -14.36 16.78 6.37
N VAL A 13 -15.01 16.50 7.50
CA VAL A 13 -16.21 15.65 7.66
C VAL A 13 -17.52 16.32 7.25
N CYS A 14 -18.36 15.60 6.50
CA CYS A 14 -19.81 15.80 6.44
C CYS A 14 -20.56 14.70 7.23
N LEU A 15 -21.75 15.04 7.74
CA LEU A 15 -22.54 14.34 8.78
C LEU A 15 -23.01 12.91 8.38
N ALA A 16 -22.12 11.92 8.42
CA ALA A 16 -22.49 10.50 8.52
C ALA A 16 -22.65 10.09 9.99
N THR A 17 -23.55 9.15 10.29
CA THR A 17 -23.64 8.55 11.64
C THR A 17 -22.28 7.97 12.05
N PRO A 18 -21.82 8.21 13.30
CA PRO A 18 -20.46 7.86 13.72
C PRO A 18 -20.15 6.36 13.52
N ALA A 19 -21.13 5.48 13.77
CA ALA A 19 -20.96 4.04 13.61
C ALA A 19 -20.66 3.57 12.17
N PHE A 20 -21.24 4.20 11.14
CA PHE A 20 -20.95 3.85 9.75
C PHE A 20 -19.56 4.33 9.32
N ALA A 21 -19.17 5.50 9.82
CA ALA A 21 -17.85 6.06 9.53
C ALA A 21 -16.72 5.24 10.16
N ASP A 22 -16.89 4.78 11.40
CA ASP A 22 -15.90 3.95 12.08
C ASP A 22 -15.72 2.61 11.37
N GLN A 23 -16.81 1.99 10.91
CA GLN A 23 -16.75 0.74 10.15
C GLN A 23 -15.99 0.88 8.81
N LEU A 24 -16.21 1.98 8.09
CA LEU A 24 -15.52 2.27 6.83
C LEU A 24 -14.00 2.47 7.05
N ILE A 25 -13.64 3.19 8.11
CA ILE A 25 -12.24 3.42 8.50
C ILE A 25 -11.59 2.10 8.94
N ASP A 26 -12.31 1.26 9.68
CA ASP A 26 -11.81 -0.05 10.11
C ASP A 26 -11.59 -1.01 8.93
N GLU A 27 -12.52 -1.03 7.97
CA GLU A 27 -12.37 -1.79 6.72
C GLU A 27 -11.15 -1.29 5.93
N TYR A 28 -10.98 0.03 5.84
CA TYR A 28 -9.83 0.64 5.17
C TYR A 28 -8.51 0.13 5.75
N PHE A 29 -8.33 0.27 7.06
CA PHE A 29 -7.08 -0.14 7.72
C PHE A 29 -6.87 -1.65 7.65
N SER A 30 -7.92 -2.43 7.90
CA SER A 30 -7.82 -3.89 7.85
C SER A 30 -7.41 -4.39 6.46
N SER A 31 -8.08 -3.90 5.41
CA SER A 31 -7.80 -4.33 4.04
C SER A 31 -6.42 -3.87 3.57
N MET A 32 -6.10 -2.58 3.77
CA MET A 32 -4.78 -2.05 3.38
C MET A 32 -3.64 -2.75 4.10
N GLN A 33 -3.78 -2.99 5.41
CA GLN A 33 -2.75 -3.69 6.18
C GLN A 33 -2.51 -5.10 5.63
N PHE A 34 -3.58 -5.83 5.31
CA PHE A 34 -3.47 -7.19 4.78
C PHE A 34 -2.74 -7.23 3.42
N VAL A 35 -3.11 -6.37 2.48
CA VAL A 35 -2.48 -6.37 1.14
C VAL A 35 -1.03 -5.86 1.21
N VAL A 36 -0.75 -4.85 2.03
CA VAL A 36 0.62 -4.32 2.23
C VAL A 36 1.52 -5.36 2.91
N ASP A 37 1.04 -6.05 3.95
CA ASP A 37 1.82 -7.11 4.62
C ASP A 37 2.13 -8.26 3.66
N THR A 38 1.16 -8.64 2.83
CA THR A 38 1.33 -9.68 1.81
C THR A 38 2.39 -9.27 0.79
N ALA A 39 2.35 -8.04 0.29
CA ALA A 39 3.34 -7.54 -0.66
C ALA A 39 4.73 -7.40 -0.03
N ASN A 40 4.82 -6.95 1.22
CA ASN A 40 6.09 -6.87 1.96
C ASN A 40 6.75 -8.24 2.16
N GLN A 41 5.97 -9.30 2.41
CA GLN A 41 6.49 -10.67 2.51
C GLN A 41 7.09 -11.18 1.19
N LEU A 42 6.66 -10.63 0.05
CA LEU A 42 7.18 -10.96 -1.28
C LEU A 42 8.32 -10.04 -1.72
N GLY A 43 8.37 -8.80 -1.21
CA GLY A 43 9.36 -7.80 -1.58
C GLY A 43 10.77 -8.15 -1.12
N GLU A 44 10.92 -8.55 0.15
CA GLU A 44 12.22 -8.94 0.73
C GLU A 44 12.92 -10.06 -0.08
N PRO A 45 12.31 -11.24 -0.33
CA PRO A 45 12.96 -12.30 -1.09
C PRO A 45 13.17 -11.94 -2.57
N CYS A 46 12.35 -11.05 -3.15
CA CYS A 46 12.61 -10.56 -4.52
C CYS A 46 13.89 -9.72 -4.56
N VAL A 47 14.00 -8.72 -3.68
CA VAL A 47 15.15 -7.82 -3.65
C VAL A 47 16.44 -8.56 -3.30
N ASP A 48 16.39 -9.49 -2.34
CA ASP A 48 17.52 -10.36 -2.00
C ASP A 48 17.97 -11.20 -3.19
N SER A 49 17.01 -11.72 -3.97
CA SER A 49 17.30 -12.47 -5.20
C SER A 49 17.96 -11.58 -6.26
N LEU A 50 17.50 -10.34 -6.44
CA LEU A 50 18.07 -9.39 -7.40
C LEU A 50 19.48 -8.93 -7.02
N ALA A 51 19.76 -8.80 -5.72
CA ALA A 51 21.10 -8.47 -5.23
C ALA A 51 22.13 -9.58 -5.48
N GLY A 52 21.67 -10.83 -5.53
CA GLY A 52 22.51 -12.02 -5.74
C GLY A 52 22.65 -12.48 -7.20
N ASP A 53 21.82 -11.99 -8.11
CA ASP A 53 21.70 -12.49 -9.49
C ASP A 53 21.99 -11.40 -10.54
N SER A 54 22.10 -11.77 -11.83
CA SER A 54 22.53 -10.87 -12.94
C SER A 54 21.55 -9.76 -13.36
N GLY A 55 20.66 -9.32 -12.47
CA GLY A 55 19.68 -8.26 -12.75
C GLY A 55 18.50 -8.73 -13.61
N GLU A 56 18.09 -9.98 -13.50
CA GLU A 56 16.96 -10.53 -14.26
C GLU A 56 15.74 -10.79 -13.36
N SER A 57 14.53 -10.47 -13.84
CA SER A 57 13.31 -10.64 -13.05
C SER A 57 13.00 -12.13 -12.82
N THR A 58 13.13 -12.56 -11.57
CA THR A 58 12.79 -13.93 -11.14
C THR A 58 11.27 -14.13 -11.02
N PRO A 59 10.77 -15.39 -10.98
CA PRO A 59 9.38 -15.67 -10.66
C PRO A 59 8.90 -15.04 -9.34
N GLN A 60 9.77 -14.96 -8.34
CA GLN A 60 9.53 -14.31 -7.05
C GLN A 60 9.23 -12.83 -7.25
N CYS A 61 10.04 -12.15 -8.06
CA CYS A 61 9.83 -10.73 -8.35
C CYS A 61 8.58 -10.44 -9.17
N ARG A 62 8.15 -11.35 -10.06
CA ARG A 62 6.85 -11.20 -10.75
C ARG A 62 5.67 -11.31 -9.77
N SER A 63 5.75 -12.21 -8.80
CA SER A 63 4.73 -12.30 -7.74
C SER A 63 4.71 -11.03 -6.87
N PHE A 64 5.88 -10.47 -6.56
CA PHE A 64 5.99 -9.20 -5.86
C PHE A 64 5.36 -8.04 -6.66
N GLU A 65 5.71 -7.90 -7.93
CA GLU A 65 5.14 -6.87 -8.82
C GLU A 65 3.61 -6.98 -8.89
N GLN A 66 3.08 -8.20 -9.04
CA GLN A 66 1.65 -8.45 -9.04
C GLN A 66 1.00 -8.06 -7.69
N ALA A 67 1.64 -8.39 -6.57
CA ALA A 67 1.14 -8.01 -5.25
C ALA A 67 1.16 -6.48 -5.08
N TYR A 68 2.21 -5.79 -5.53
CA TYR A 68 2.29 -4.33 -5.50
C TYR A 68 1.16 -3.68 -6.33
N ALA A 69 0.86 -4.22 -7.52
CA ALA A 69 -0.27 -3.77 -8.32
C ALA A 69 -1.62 -3.94 -7.58
N ILE A 70 -1.82 -5.06 -6.88
CA ILE A 70 -3.01 -5.29 -6.05
C ILE A 70 -3.11 -4.23 -4.94
N VAL A 71 -2.01 -3.88 -4.29
CA VAL A 71 -1.99 -2.84 -3.25
C VAL A 71 -2.41 -1.48 -3.82
N LEU A 72 -1.95 -1.13 -5.03
CA LEU A 72 -2.36 0.11 -5.70
C LEU A 72 -3.86 0.13 -6.01
N ASP A 73 -4.38 -0.94 -6.62
CA ASP A 73 -5.80 -1.05 -6.97
C ASP A 73 -6.70 -1.01 -5.74
N GLU A 74 -6.30 -1.71 -4.67
CA GLU A 74 -7.04 -1.73 -3.40
C GLU A 74 -7.00 -0.36 -2.72
N SER A 75 -5.86 0.32 -2.72
CA SER A 75 -5.73 1.69 -2.22
C SER A 75 -6.64 2.65 -2.98
N ASP A 76 -6.65 2.58 -4.32
CA ASP A 76 -7.51 3.42 -5.15
C ASP A 76 -9.00 3.14 -4.87
N ARG A 77 -9.39 1.86 -4.76
CA ARG A 77 -10.77 1.43 -4.44
C ARG A 77 -11.21 1.97 -3.09
N LEU A 78 -10.40 1.79 -2.05
CA LEU A 78 -10.73 2.23 -0.69
C LEU A 78 -10.74 3.75 -0.58
N ASN A 79 -9.78 4.44 -1.22
CA ASN A 79 -9.77 5.90 -1.27
C ASN A 79 -10.99 6.46 -2.01
N GLN A 80 -11.46 5.77 -3.06
CA GLN A 80 -12.71 6.14 -3.74
C GLN A 80 -13.91 5.97 -2.80
N GLY A 81 -14.02 4.85 -2.09
CA GLY A 81 -15.08 4.64 -1.10
C GLY A 81 -15.10 5.70 0.01
N MET A 82 -13.92 6.09 0.51
CA MET A 82 -13.77 7.20 1.46
C MET A 82 -14.25 8.53 0.88
N ARG A 83 -13.89 8.84 -0.38
CA ARG A 83 -14.34 10.05 -1.08
C ARG A 83 -15.84 10.08 -1.30
N ASP A 84 -16.42 8.96 -1.76
CA ASP A 84 -17.86 8.84 -2.01
C ASP A 84 -18.66 9.01 -0.71
N ALA A 85 -18.13 8.52 0.40
CA ALA A 85 -18.70 8.72 1.74
C ALA A 85 -18.40 10.10 2.35
N GLN A 86 -17.65 10.97 1.68
CA GLN A 86 -17.17 12.27 2.19
C GLN A 86 -16.43 12.13 3.53
N ARG A 87 -15.58 11.10 3.63
CA ARG A 87 -14.78 10.77 4.81
C ARG A 87 -13.28 10.86 4.51
N GLY A 88 -12.50 11.15 5.54
CA GLY A 88 -11.05 11.07 5.54
C GLY A 88 -10.55 10.16 6.66
N LEU A 89 -9.32 9.67 6.54
CA LEU A 89 -8.65 8.96 7.61
C LEU A 89 -8.30 9.92 8.75
N PRO A 90 -8.47 9.53 10.03
CA PRO A 90 -8.05 10.37 11.15
C PRO A 90 -6.52 10.46 11.17
N ALA A 91 -5.98 11.67 11.12
CA ALA A 91 -4.53 11.88 11.14
C ALA A 91 -3.84 11.36 12.42
N ASN A 92 -4.60 11.24 13.52
CA ASN A 92 -4.12 10.75 14.81
C ASN A 92 -4.44 9.27 15.06
N ASP A 93 -4.95 8.53 14.05
CA ASP A 93 -5.21 7.11 14.21
C ASP A 93 -3.86 6.37 14.33
N PRO A 94 -3.61 5.60 15.41
CA PRO A 94 -2.35 4.90 15.60
C PRO A 94 -2.05 3.88 14.51
N ARG A 95 -3.08 3.36 13.82
CA ARG A 95 -2.91 2.43 12.70
C ARG A 95 -2.30 3.09 11.48
N LEU A 96 -2.50 4.41 11.33
CA LEU A 96 -1.94 5.18 10.21
C LEU A 96 -0.41 5.17 10.23
N ALA A 97 0.20 5.33 11.41
CA ALA A 97 1.66 5.33 11.54
C ALA A 97 2.27 3.98 11.16
N LYS A 98 1.64 2.87 11.59
CA LYS A 98 2.08 1.52 11.20
C LYS A 98 1.91 1.31 9.68
N LEU A 99 0.73 1.61 9.15
CA LEU A 99 0.46 1.42 7.73
C LEU A 99 1.40 2.25 6.84
N GLN A 100 1.71 3.48 7.25
CA GLN A 100 2.71 4.32 6.59
C GLN A 100 4.09 3.68 6.59
N ALA A 101 4.57 3.20 7.74
CA ALA A 101 5.88 2.55 7.84
C ALA A 101 5.97 1.28 6.96
N ASP A 102 4.92 0.45 6.95
CA ASP A 102 4.89 -0.76 6.12
C ASP A 102 4.79 -0.42 4.62
N THR A 103 4.11 0.67 4.28
CA THR A 103 4.02 1.16 2.90
C THR A 103 5.34 1.77 2.43
N ASP A 104 6.04 2.49 3.30
CA ASP A 104 7.36 3.03 2.99
C ASP A 104 8.37 1.90 2.76
N ARG A 105 8.31 0.83 3.56
CA ARG A 105 9.07 -0.40 3.33
C ARG A 105 8.75 -1.03 1.98
N LEU A 106 7.46 -1.16 1.66
CA LEU A 106 6.99 -1.72 0.39
C LEU A 106 7.47 -0.89 -0.82
N ASN A 107 7.34 0.43 -0.73
CA ASN A 107 7.85 1.36 -1.73
C ASN A 107 9.38 1.22 -1.86
N GLY A 108 10.11 1.02 -0.76
CA GLY A 108 11.55 0.75 -0.78
C GLY A 108 11.91 -0.50 -1.58
N TYR A 109 11.16 -1.60 -1.41
CA TYR A 109 11.36 -2.80 -2.23
C TYR A 109 11.10 -2.55 -3.72
N MET A 110 10.07 -1.78 -4.05
CA MET A 110 9.77 -1.45 -5.45
C MET A 110 10.82 -0.51 -6.06
N ASP A 111 11.33 0.46 -5.29
CA ASP A 111 12.43 1.33 -5.69
C ASP A 111 13.69 0.50 -5.99
N GLU A 112 14.02 -0.48 -5.14
CA GLU A 112 15.15 -1.38 -5.35
C GLU A 112 14.96 -2.31 -6.55
N TYR A 113 13.76 -2.89 -6.71
CA TYR A 113 13.40 -3.69 -7.87
C TYR A 113 13.67 -2.94 -9.18
N HIS A 114 13.16 -1.71 -9.30
CA HIS A 114 13.41 -0.87 -10.48
C HIS A 114 14.89 -0.50 -10.65
N ARG A 115 15.59 -0.21 -9.54
CA ARG A 115 17.04 0.08 -9.58
C ARG A 115 17.85 -1.08 -10.15
N TYR A 116 17.51 -2.32 -9.81
CA TYR A 116 18.21 -3.50 -10.31
C TYR A 116 17.87 -3.84 -11.77
N LEU A 117 16.63 -3.61 -12.21
CA LEU A 117 16.21 -3.87 -13.58
C LEU A 117 16.55 -2.75 -14.58
N GLY A 118 16.89 -1.55 -14.08
CA GLY A 118 17.28 -0.42 -14.93
C GLY A 118 16.11 0.33 -15.57
N ASP A 119 14.92 0.23 -14.96
CA ASP A 119 13.65 0.84 -15.42
C ASP A 119 13.24 2.11 -14.65
#